data_AF-A0A8B3NF21-F1
#
_entry.id   AF-A0A8B3NF21-F1
#
_cell.length_a   1.000
_cell.length_b   1.000
_cell.length_c   1.000
_cell.angle_alpha   90.00
_cell.angle_beta   90.00
_cell.angle_gamma   90.00
#
_symmetry.space_group_name_H-M   'P 1'
#
loop_
_entity.id
_entity.type
_entity.pdbx_description
1 polymer ?
#
loop_
_entity_poly.entity_id
_entity_poly.type
_entity_poly.pdbx_seq_one_letter_code
_entity_poly.pdbx_strand_id
1 'polypeptide(L)'
;MIDKNQVLEELLEAMIAEGDAITVRAVCRRSDGLFKHATDITRNEIRRGMVESAVKKQEILRTTVDRASKISRTGLERLVAMKNAEIAQLQADKELLIASHRAMILSVAEIGGFATWKRFFERYQATVDRLEK
;
A
#
# COMPACT_ATOMS: atom_id res chain seq x y z
N MET A 1 33.96 31.45 8.74
CA MET A 1 34.71 30.22 8.43
C MET A 1 33.67 29.14 8.20
N ILE A 2 33.63 28.48 7.04
CA ILE A 2 32.64 27.43 6.77
C ILE A 2 33.00 26.22 7.64
N ASP A 3 32.08 25.79 8.50
CA ASP A 3 32.26 24.53 9.23
C ASP A 3 32.00 23.37 8.27
N LYS A 4 33.11 22.78 7.80
CA LYS A 4 33.07 21.65 6.88
C LYS A 4 32.37 20.42 7.48
N ASN A 5 32.34 20.27 8.81
CA ASN A 5 31.68 19.12 9.42
C ASN A 5 30.16 19.31 9.39
N GLN A 6 29.67 20.51 9.72
CA GLN A 6 28.24 20.86 9.59
C GLN A 6 27.75 20.65 8.16
N VAL A 7 28.50 21.15 7.16
CA VAL A 7 28.13 20.97 5.74
C VAL A 7 28.17 19.50 5.32
N LEU A 8 29.10 18.72 5.87
CA LEU A 8 29.14 17.28 5.60
C LEU A 8 27.92 16.56 6.20
N GLU A 9 27.48 16.95 7.39
CA GLU A 9 26.28 16.39 8.01
C GLU A 9 25.03 16.66 7.14
N GLU A 10 24.79 17.92 6.79
CA GLU A 10 23.67 18.33 5.93
C GLU A 10 23.69 17.62 4.58
N LEU A 11 24.88 17.50 3.97
CA LEU A 11 25.05 16.79 2.71
C LEU A 11 24.72 15.30 2.82
N LEU A 12 25.14 14.65 3.91
CA LEU A 12 24.86 13.24 4.15
C LEU A 12 23.36 13.03 4.43
N GLU A 13 22.71 13.91 5.17
CA GLU A 13 21.26 13.86 5.39
C GLU A 13 20.48 14.00 4.09
N ALA A 14 20.86 14.94 3.22
CA ALA A 14 20.26 15.10 1.90
C ALA A 14 20.44 13.83 1.04
N MET A 15 21.64 13.23 1.04
CA MET A 15 21.88 11.96 0.33
C MET A 15 21.05 10.79 0.88
N ILE A 16 20.84 10.73 2.19
CA ILE A 16 19.93 9.73 2.81
C ILE A 16 18.49 9.95 2.33
N ALA A 17 18.01 11.20 2.38
CA ALA A 17 16.65 11.55 2.01
C ALA A 17 16.34 11.26 0.53
N GLU A 18 17.31 11.50 -0.36
CA GLU A 18 17.18 11.24 -1.80
C GLU A 18 17.47 9.79 -2.19
N GLY A 19 17.99 8.97 -1.27
CA GLY A 19 18.29 7.56 -1.52
C GLY A 19 19.59 7.30 -2.31
N ASP A 20 20.41 8.33 -2.51
CA ASP A 20 21.69 8.28 -3.22
C ASP A 20 22.71 7.39 -2.52
N ALA A 21 23.44 6.56 -3.25
CA ALA A 21 24.45 5.69 -2.66
C ALA A 21 25.56 6.49 -1.95
N ILE A 22 25.66 6.36 -0.63
CA ILE A 22 26.63 7.09 0.16
C ILE A 22 27.99 6.38 0.07
N THR A 23 28.94 7.05 -0.58
CA THR A 23 30.35 6.66 -0.60
C THR A 23 31.20 7.92 -0.50
N VAL A 24 32.44 7.82 0.02
CA VAL A 24 33.34 8.97 0.12
C VAL A 24 33.50 9.69 -1.23
N ARG A 25 33.58 8.95 -2.33
CA ARG A 25 33.69 9.52 -3.68
C ARG A 25 32.39 10.22 -4.13
N ALA A 26 31.23 9.67 -3.77
CA ALA A 26 29.95 10.31 -4.06
C ALA A 26 29.78 11.62 -3.28
N VAL A 27 30.17 11.62 -2.00
CA VAL A 27 30.21 12.83 -1.16
C VAL A 27 31.13 13.89 -1.78
N CYS A 28 32.35 13.53 -2.21
CA CYS A 28 33.25 14.46 -2.89
C CYS A 28 32.62 15.08 -4.14
N ARG A 29 32.00 14.26 -5.00
CA ARG A 29 31.33 14.74 -6.22
C ARG A 29 30.18 15.71 -5.93
N ARG A 30 29.42 15.45 -4.86
CA ARG A 30 28.23 16.22 -4.49
C ARG A 30 28.55 17.47 -3.65
N SER A 31 29.77 17.54 -3.10
CA SER A 31 30.20 18.64 -2.23
C SER A 31 30.63 19.93 -2.95
N ASP A 32 30.40 20.03 -4.27
CA ASP A 32 30.75 21.19 -5.11
C ASP A 32 32.16 21.75 -4.86
N GLY A 33 33.13 20.84 -4.73
CA GLY A 33 34.54 21.19 -4.54
C GLY A 33 34.97 21.51 -3.11
N LEU A 34 34.08 21.37 -2.11
CA LEU A 34 34.42 21.53 -0.69
C LEU A 34 35.33 20.41 -0.17
N PHE A 35 35.10 19.18 -0.65
CA PHE A 35 35.95 18.00 -0.48
C PHE A 35 36.47 17.55 -1.84
N LYS A 36 37.61 18.10 -2.26
CA LYS A 36 38.20 17.86 -3.59
C LYS A 36 38.72 16.44 -3.74
N HIS A 37 39.20 15.85 -2.64
CA HIS A 37 39.77 14.53 -2.64
C HIS A 37 39.17 13.67 -1.54
N ALA A 38 39.07 12.36 -1.79
CA ALA A 38 38.58 11.42 -0.79
C ALA A 38 39.39 11.48 0.52
N THR A 39 40.67 11.84 0.43
CA THR A 39 41.57 12.05 1.57
C THR A 39 41.12 13.16 2.51
N ASP A 40 40.35 14.15 2.04
CA ASP A 40 39.81 15.25 2.86
C ASP A 40 38.78 14.75 3.88
N ILE A 41 38.24 13.55 3.64
CA ILE A 41 37.27 12.85 4.47
C ILE A 41 37.96 11.66 5.17
N THR A 42 38.72 10.82 4.45
CA THR A 42 39.27 9.58 5.03
C THR A 42 40.42 9.79 6.03
N ARG A 43 41.19 10.88 5.91
CA ARG A 43 42.28 11.21 6.86
C ARG A 43 41.78 11.90 8.12
N ASN A 44 40.55 12.42 8.11
CA ASN A 44 39.92 13.03 9.28
C ASN A 44 38.97 12.02 9.93
N GLU A 45 39.27 11.60 11.15
CA GLU A 45 38.54 10.52 11.81
C GLU A 45 37.08 10.86 12.06
N ILE A 46 36.77 12.12 12.37
CA ILE A 46 35.41 12.59 12.60
C ILE A 46 34.60 12.45 11.32
N ARG A 47 35.10 13.00 10.20
CA ARG A 47 34.39 12.96 8.91
C ARG A 47 34.24 11.55 8.37
N ARG A 48 35.27 10.72 8.52
CA ARG A 48 35.20 9.29 8.20
C ARG A 48 34.09 8.61 8.99
N GLY A 49 34.02 8.83 10.31
CA GLY A 49 32.98 8.29 11.18
C GLY A 49 31.57 8.79 10.80
N MET A 50 31.43 10.04 10.36
CA MET A 50 30.15 10.58 9.87
C MET A 50 29.66 9.84 8.63
N VAL A 51 30.54 9.64 7.64
CA VAL A 51 30.19 8.90 6.41
C VAL A 51 29.84 7.44 6.74
N GLU A 52 30.63 6.77 7.57
CA GLU A 52 30.34 5.38 7.99
C GLU A 52 28.99 5.26 8.71
N SER A 53 28.66 6.22 9.57
CA SER A 53 27.38 6.25 10.28
C SER A 53 26.22 6.50 9.33
N ALA A 54 26.39 7.39 8.35
CA ALA A 54 25.39 7.66 7.33
C ALA A 54 25.15 6.45 6.41
N VAL A 55 26.20 5.73 6.02
CA VAL A 55 26.09 4.46 5.27
C VAL A 55 25.29 3.42 6.06
N LYS A 56 25.59 3.24 7.35
CA LYS A 56 24.82 2.33 8.22
C LYS A 56 23.36 2.74 8.33
N LYS A 57 23.07 4.04 8.53
CA LYS A 57 21.69 4.56 8.57
C LYS A 57 20.94 4.26 7.26
N GLN A 58 21.58 4.50 6.11
CA GLN A 58 20.99 4.21 4.80
C GLN A 58 20.69 2.72 4.60
N GLU A 59 21.59 1.83 5.02
CA GLU A 59 21.37 0.38 4.91
C GLU A 59 20.20 -0.10 5.79
N ILE A 60 20.09 0.42 7.02
CA ILE A 60 18.95 0.13 7.91
C ILE A 60 17.63 0.59 7.26
N LEU A 61 17.60 1.78 6.68
CA LEU A 61 16.41 2.29 6.00
C LEU A 61 16.04 1.43 4.79
N ARG A 62 17.01 1.09 3.92
CA ARG A 62 16.78 0.25 2.74
C ARG A 62 16.26 -1.14 3.12
N THR A 63 16.91 -1.81 4.07
CA THR A 63 16.46 -3.13 4.55
C THR A 63 15.07 -3.08 5.19
N THR A 64 14.72 -1.98 5.86
CA THR A 64 13.38 -1.80 6.45
C THR A 64 12.32 -1.59 5.37
N VAL A 65 12.59 -0.75 4.37
CA VAL A 65 11.71 -0.53 3.21
C VAL A 65 11.53 -1.81 2.41
N ASP A 66 12.61 -2.55 2.15
CA ASP A 66 12.57 -3.82 1.41
C ASP A 66 11.78 -4.91 2.14
N ARG A 67 11.86 -4.95 3.48
CA ARG A 67 11.03 -5.85 4.29
C ARG A 67 9.56 -5.42 4.24
N ALA A 68 9.28 -4.13 4.38
CA ALA A 68 7.92 -3.60 4.32
C ALA A 68 7.27 -3.82 2.94
N SER A 69 8.00 -3.67 1.85
CA SER A 69 7.50 -3.86 0.48
C SER A 69 7.19 -5.33 0.17
N LYS A 70 8.01 -6.28 0.65
CA LYS A 70 7.77 -7.72 0.48
C LYS A 70 6.59 -8.23 1.31
N ILE A 71 6.46 -7.76 2.55
CA ILE A 71 5.35 -8.12 3.45
C ILE A 71 4.03 -7.50 2.97
N SER A 72 4.05 -6.25 2.50
CA SER A 72 2.83 -5.58 2.00
C SER A 72 2.32 -6.19 0.69
N ARG A 73 3.18 -6.54 -0.26
CA ARG A 73 2.74 -7.12 -1.54
C ARG A 73 2.10 -8.49 -1.36
N THR A 74 2.77 -9.40 -0.65
CA THR A 74 2.25 -10.75 -0.39
C THR A 74 1.00 -10.74 0.49
N GLY A 75 0.95 -9.85 1.48
CA GLY A 75 -0.24 -9.63 2.30
C GLY A 75 -1.42 -9.07 1.51
N LEU A 76 -1.17 -8.12 0.61
CA LEU A 76 -2.19 -7.52 -0.26
C LEU A 76 -2.71 -8.55 -1.27
N GLU A 77 -1.84 -9.32 -1.91
CA GLU A 77 -2.22 -10.41 -2.83
C GLU A 77 -3.13 -11.43 -2.12
N ARG A 78 -2.79 -11.81 -0.87
CA ARG A 78 -3.63 -12.71 -0.06
C ARG A 78 -5.00 -12.09 0.28
N LEU A 79 -5.02 -10.82 0.67
CA LEU A 79 -6.27 -10.13 1.01
C LEU A 79 -7.18 -10.01 -0.22
N VAL A 80 -6.61 -9.69 -1.39
CA VAL A 80 -7.34 -9.64 -2.67
C VAL A 80 -7.90 -11.02 -3.02
N ALA A 81 -7.11 -12.08 -2.90
CA ALA A 81 -7.58 -13.44 -3.15
C ALA A 81 -8.74 -13.83 -2.22
N MET A 82 -8.64 -13.50 -0.92
CA MET A 82 -9.72 -13.74 0.05
C MET A 82 -10.98 -12.97 -0.31
N LYS A 83 -10.86 -11.68 -0.66
CA LYS A 83 -12.01 -10.85 -1.02
C LYS A 83 -12.66 -11.27 -2.32
N ASN A 84 -11.89 -11.71 -3.31
CA ASN A 84 -12.44 -12.27 -4.54
C ASN A 84 -13.21 -13.58 -4.30
N ALA A 85 -12.71 -14.45 -3.40
CA ALA A 85 -13.42 -15.66 -3.01
C ALA A 85 -14.75 -15.33 -2.28
N GLU A 86 -14.73 -14.35 -1.38
CA GLU A 86 -15.93 -13.87 -0.69
C GLU A 86 -16.96 -13.29 -1.68
N ILE A 87 -16.52 -12.49 -2.66
CA ILE A 87 -17.38 -11.96 -3.73
C ILE A 87 -18.00 -13.09 -4.54
N ALA A 88 -17.21 -14.09 -4.95
CA ALA A 88 -17.71 -15.22 -5.73
C ALA A 88 -18.78 -16.02 -4.94
N GLN A 89 -18.56 -16.22 -3.64
CA GLN A 89 -19.54 -16.88 -2.78
C GLN A 89 -20.84 -16.06 -2.67
N LEU A 90 -20.74 -14.76 -2.40
CA LEU A 90 -21.90 -13.88 -2.30
C LEU A 90 -22.69 -13.81 -3.61
N GLN A 91 -22.02 -13.87 -4.75
CA GLN A 91 -22.68 -13.95 -6.06
C GLN A 91 -23.43 -15.27 -6.23
N ALA A 92 -22.82 -16.39 -5.86
CA ALA A 92 -23.47 -17.70 -5.90
C ALA A 92 -24.70 -17.75 -4.98
N ASP A 93 -24.58 -17.23 -3.76
CA ASP A 93 -25.69 -17.18 -2.78
C ASP A 93 -26.83 -16.28 -3.28
N LYS A 94 -26.50 -15.14 -3.91
CA LYS A 94 -27.48 -14.25 -4.54
C LYS A 94 -28.26 -14.98 -5.64
N GLU A 95 -27.60 -15.68 -6.55
CA GLU A 95 -28.26 -16.43 -7.63
C GLU A 95 -29.16 -17.54 -7.07
N LEU A 96 -28.68 -18.26 -6.04
CA LEU A 96 -29.47 -19.27 -5.35
C LEU A 96 -30.74 -18.68 -4.71
N LEU A 97 -30.61 -17.53 -4.03
CA LEU A 97 -31.75 -16.83 -3.44
C LEU A 97 -32.75 -16.38 -4.50
N ILE A 98 -32.29 -15.82 -5.62
CA ILE A 98 -33.16 -15.42 -6.73
C ILE A 98 -33.92 -16.62 -7.28
N ALA A 99 -33.24 -17.74 -7.53
CA ALA A 99 -33.87 -18.97 -8.02
C ALA A 99 -34.92 -19.50 -7.02
N SER A 100 -34.58 -19.53 -5.73
CA SER A 100 -35.48 -19.95 -4.65
C SER A 100 -36.74 -19.06 -4.58
N HIS A 101 -36.57 -17.73 -4.61
CA HIS A 101 -37.70 -16.81 -4.56
C HIS A 101 -38.59 -16.93 -5.79
N ARG A 102 -38.02 -17.10 -6.99
CA ARG A 102 -38.80 -17.33 -8.23
C ARG A 102 -39.64 -18.59 -8.12
N ALA A 103 -39.06 -19.70 -7.65
CA ALA A 103 -39.79 -20.94 -7.44
C ALA A 103 -40.94 -20.76 -6.44
N MET A 104 -40.69 -20.08 -5.32
CA MET A 104 -41.73 -19.78 -4.32
C MET A 104 -42.88 -18.96 -4.91
N ILE A 105 -42.58 -17.91 -5.69
CA ILE A 105 -43.61 -17.06 -6.30
C ILE A 105 -44.49 -17.87 -7.26
N LEU A 106 -43.88 -18.72 -8.09
CA LEU A 106 -44.61 -19.60 -9.00
C LEU A 106 -45.55 -20.53 -8.24
N SER A 107 -45.05 -21.21 -7.19
CA SER A 107 -45.88 -22.08 -6.35
C SER A 107 -47.05 -21.34 -5.68
N VAL A 108 -46.81 -20.10 -5.19
CA VAL A 108 -47.89 -19.27 -4.61
C VAL A 108 -48.92 -18.85 -5.65
N ALA A 109 -48.49 -18.59 -6.88
CA ALA A 109 -49.39 -18.27 -7.99
C ALA A 109 -50.25 -19.48 -8.38
N GLU A 110 -49.67 -20.68 -8.46
CA GLU A 110 -50.37 -21.93 -8.78
C GLU A 110 -51.49 -22.26 -7.78
N ILE A 111 -51.30 -21.96 -6.49
CA ILE A 111 -52.32 -22.17 -5.45
C ILE A 111 -53.31 -20.99 -5.30
N GLY A 112 -53.23 -19.97 -6.16
CA GLY A 112 -54.12 -18.80 -6.14
C GLY A 112 -53.82 -17.75 -5.06
N GLY A 113 -52.66 -17.84 -4.39
CA GLY A 113 -52.27 -16.93 -3.29
C GLY A 113 -51.62 -15.61 -3.74
N PHE A 114 -51.48 -15.38 -5.04
CA PHE A 114 -50.68 -14.27 -5.58
C PHE A 114 -51.14 -12.88 -5.12
N ALA A 115 -52.45 -12.63 -5.01
CA ALA A 115 -52.98 -11.33 -4.59
C ALA A 115 -52.55 -10.97 -3.15
N THR A 116 -52.58 -11.94 -2.24
CA THR A 116 -52.14 -11.77 -0.85
C THR A 116 -50.63 -11.57 -0.77
N TRP A 117 -49.87 -12.34 -1.55
CA TRP A 117 -48.42 -12.19 -1.65
C TRP A 117 -48.03 -10.82 -2.19
N LYS A 118 -48.68 -10.33 -3.26
CA LYS A 118 -48.43 -8.99 -3.81
C LYS A 118 -48.67 -7.89 -2.77
N ARG A 119 -49.72 -8.00 -1.97
CA ARG A 119 -50.05 -7.03 -0.91
C ARG A 119 -48.95 -6.91 0.15
N PHE A 120 -48.19 -7.97 0.42
CA PHE A 120 -47.06 -7.92 1.35
C PHE A 120 -45.97 -6.94 0.88
N PHE A 121 -45.72 -6.85 -0.43
CA PHE A 121 -44.66 -6.03 -1.00
C PHE A 121 -45.01 -4.55 -1.15
N GLU A 122 -46.27 -4.16 -0.96
CA GLU A 122 -46.70 -2.75 -1.05
C GLU A 122 -45.88 -1.82 -0.12
N ARG A 123 -45.46 -2.32 1.05
CA ARG A 123 -44.62 -1.56 2.00
C ARG A 123 -43.15 -1.47 1.61
N TYR A 124 -42.72 -2.27 0.65
CA TYR A 124 -41.35 -2.34 0.16
C TYR A 124 -41.20 -1.76 -1.26
N GLN A 125 -42.21 -1.04 -1.75
CA GLN A 125 -42.22 -0.48 -3.11
C GLN A 125 -40.96 0.31 -3.44
N ALA A 126 -40.45 1.12 -2.49
CA ALA A 126 -39.21 1.88 -2.70
C ALA A 126 -37.96 0.99 -2.96
N THR A 127 -37.95 -0.23 -2.43
CA THR A 127 -36.88 -1.22 -2.70
C THR A 127 -37.09 -1.85 -4.08
N VAL A 128 -38.34 -2.12 -4.46
CA VAL A 128 -38.70 -2.64 -5.80
C VAL A 128 -38.31 -1.64 -6.89
N ASP A 129 -38.63 -0.35 -6.71
CA ASP A 129 -38.31 0.72 -7.65
C ASP A 129 -36.79 0.88 -7.87
N ARG A 130 -35.98 0.52 -6.86
CA ARG A 130 -34.51 0.52 -6.95
C ARG A 130 -33.94 -0.69 -7.69
N LEU A 131 -34.68 -1.79 -7.80
CA LEU A 131 -34.27 -2.99 -8.54
C LEU A 131 -34.55 -2.88 -10.05
N GLU A 132 -35.48 -2.01 -10.45
CA GLU A 132 -35.86 -1.79 -11.86
C GLU A 132 -34.96 -0.76 -12.58
N LYS A 133 -34.07 -0.08 -11.85
CA LYS A 133 -33.04 0.85 -12.39
C LYS A 133 -31.71 0.15 -12.60
#